data_AF-A0A1L3NEG0-F1
#
_entry.id   AF-A0A1L3NEG0-F1
#
_cell.length_a   1.000
_cell.length_b   1.000
_cell.length_c   1.000
_cell.angle_alpha   90.00
_cell.angle_beta   90.00
_cell.angle_gamma   90.00
#
_symmetry.space_group_name_H-M   'P 1'
#
loop_
_entity.id
_entity.type
_entity.pdbx_description
1 polymer ?
#
loop_
_entity_poly.entity_id
_entity_poly.type
_entity_poly.pdbx_seq_one_letter_code
_entity_poly.pdbx_strand_id
1 'polypeptide(L)'
;MGRNIDTNVERRIYAESMGRCMNPECKVELFKESGDIMEKAHIIPYCDTKDNSYENLIILCPNCHTNFDKNGAFSVGDVKTWKQIRKDEFERFFSKEYDTFEDLKSEVVPLLLHNQAIFENYYLETKRELWDISEGKILSNNRILRSILKHNAKLIQKHSDESYSNLAIVQKFMLHIDEFEATRLSKEKIRHVLFPAKINSLFGIEPLKEDFIPSVESIESLIAVLQSKGEFESIVLGADNPYIQVRKDSTSEKIYLNDTPRLRQMYYDNNCFRKVNVRFESLNYALKAIKSRGLNFNFLNINNLKEITVNGVKIVFIYEYCLSKVKLLQLSPEEKCVVLNLHNWNGESCISAEAYELAKEMKVTLLTMGKFYGYINSIKH
;
A
#
# COMPACT_ATOMS: atom_id res chain seq x y z
N MET A 1 43.99 32.54 -1.56
CA MET A 1 42.96 31.47 -1.45
C MET A 1 41.80 31.87 -2.34
N GLY A 2 41.56 31.12 -3.42
CA GLY A 2 40.64 31.53 -4.48
C GLY A 2 39.18 31.55 -4.05
N ARG A 3 38.35 32.25 -4.83
CA ARG A 3 36.86 32.23 -4.80
C ARG A 3 36.29 30.86 -5.21
N ASN A 4 36.92 29.77 -4.78
CA ASN A 4 36.53 28.44 -5.21
C ASN A 4 35.27 28.04 -4.43
N ILE A 5 34.18 27.81 -5.15
CA ILE A 5 32.92 27.31 -4.60
C ILE A 5 33.02 25.79 -4.65
N ASP A 6 32.65 25.12 -3.56
CA ASP A 6 32.64 23.66 -3.52
C ASP A 6 31.73 23.09 -4.62
N THR A 7 32.18 22.06 -5.32
CA THR A 7 31.46 21.48 -6.47
C THR A 7 30.08 20.95 -6.08
N ASN A 8 29.89 20.45 -4.85
CA ASN A 8 28.57 20.04 -4.37
C ASN A 8 27.65 21.24 -4.22
N VAL A 9 28.14 22.34 -3.64
CA VAL A 9 27.39 23.59 -3.50
C VAL A 9 26.97 24.13 -4.87
N GLU A 10 27.89 24.17 -5.82
CA GLU A 10 27.61 24.60 -7.20
C GLU A 10 26.53 23.74 -7.87
N ARG A 11 26.63 22.40 -7.77
CA ARG A 11 25.62 21.48 -8.32
C ARG A 11 24.25 21.69 -7.66
N ARG A 12 24.21 21.94 -6.35
CA ARG A 12 22.95 22.16 -5.61
C ARG A 12 22.24 23.43 -6.06
N ILE A 13 22.95 24.56 -6.17
CA ILE A 13 22.33 25.81 -6.63
C ILE A 13 21.90 25.74 -8.09
N TYR A 14 22.63 24.99 -8.94
CA TYR A 14 22.21 24.75 -10.33
C TYR A 14 20.93 23.92 -10.40
N ALA A 15 20.84 22.83 -9.64
CA ALA A 15 19.62 22.03 -9.56
C ALA A 15 18.43 22.83 -9.03
N GLU A 16 18.62 23.61 -7.98
CA GLU A 16 17.59 24.49 -7.38
C GLU A 16 17.10 25.56 -8.37
N SER A 17 17.98 26.08 -9.24
CA SER A 17 17.57 27.05 -10.27
C SER A 17 16.58 26.48 -11.27
N MET A 18 16.54 25.16 -11.46
CA MET A 18 15.76 24.49 -12.51
C MET A 18 15.98 25.09 -13.90
N GLY A 19 17.18 25.62 -14.16
CA GLY A 19 17.55 26.29 -15.41
C GLY A 19 16.88 27.64 -15.66
N ARG A 20 16.32 28.26 -14.63
CA ARG A 20 15.65 29.57 -14.71
C ARG A 20 16.19 30.53 -13.67
N CYS A 21 16.22 31.82 -14.01
CA CYS A 21 16.55 32.89 -13.07
C CYS A 21 15.73 32.75 -11.79
N MET A 22 16.39 32.83 -10.62
CA MET A 22 15.73 32.61 -9.32
C MET A 22 14.93 33.83 -8.84
N ASN A 23 15.02 34.98 -9.52
CA ASN A 23 14.07 36.08 -9.32
C ASN A 23 12.65 35.65 -9.76
N PRO A 24 11.65 35.62 -8.85
CA PRO A 24 10.29 35.17 -9.12
C PRO A 24 9.58 35.91 -10.25
N GLU A 25 9.88 37.19 -10.45
CA GLU A 25 9.27 38.03 -11.49
C GLU A 25 9.95 37.89 -12.86
N CYS A 26 11.15 37.30 -12.92
CA CYS A 26 11.92 37.17 -14.16
C CYS A 26 11.75 35.79 -14.80
N LYS A 27 12.14 34.72 -14.07
CA LYS A 27 12.08 33.30 -14.50
C LYS A 27 12.60 32.99 -15.92
N VAL A 28 13.44 33.86 -16.49
CA VAL A 28 14.02 33.67 -17.83
C VAL A 28 14.86 32.41 -17.85
N GLU A 29 14.81 31.70 -18.97
CA GLU A 29 15.65 30.53 -19.21
C GLU A 29 17.12 30.94 -19.30
N LEU A 30 17.96 30.21 -18.54
CA LEU A 30 19.38 30.51 -18.38
C LEU A 30 20.26 29.70 -19.33
N PHE A 31 19.79 28.51 -19.73
CA PHE A 31 20.50 27.63 -20.65
C PHE A 31 20.00 27.85 -22.07
N LYS A 32 20.87 28.27 -22.98
CA LYS A 32 20.48 28.61 -24.36
C LYS A 32 21.51 28.06 -25.35
N GLU A 33 21.04 27.64 -26.52
CA GLU A 33 21.91 27.13 -27.59
C GLU A 33 22.99 28.14 -28.02
N SER A 34 22.69 29.44 -27.92
CA SER A 34 23.60 30.54 -28.27
C SER A 34 24.59 30.93 -27.17
N GLY A 35 24.61 30.21 -26.05
CA GLY A 35 25.45 30.49 -24.87
C GLY A 35 24.63 30.78 -23.62
N ASP A 36 24.99 30.09 -22.54
CA ASP A 36 24.30 30.21 -21.25
C ASP A 36 24.54 31.58 -20.62
N ILE A 37 23.47 32.20 -20.11
CA ILE A 37 23.51 33.53 -19.49
C ILE A 37 23.44 33.47 -17.96
N MET A 38 23.79 32.32 -17.40
CA MET A 38 23.70 32.03 -15.97
C MET A 38 24.81 32.73 -15.19
N GLU A 39 24.46 33.44 -14.12
CA GLU A 39 25.41 34.05 -13.20
C GLU A 39 25.18 33.59 -11.75
N LYS A 40 26.29 33.29 -11.05
CA LYS A 40 26.31 32.99 -9.62
C LYS A 40 26.53 34.29 -8.85
N ALA A 41 25.58 34.65 -8.00
CA ALA A 41 25.67 35.84 -7.16
C ALA A 41 25.78 35.45 -5.68
N HIS A 42 26.59 36.21 -4.94
CA HIS A 42 26.58 36.16 -3.47
C HIS A 42 25.47 37.05 -2.95
N ILE A 43 24.61 36.53 -2.09
CA ILE A 43 23.51 37.29 -1.47
C ILE A 43 24.08 38.34 -0.49
N ILE A 44 25.14 37.98 0.24
CA ILE A 44 25.97 38.90 1.01
C ILE A 44 27.37 38.88 0.40
N PRO A 45 27.96 40.04 0.03
CA PRO A 45 29.22 40.11 -0.69
C PRO A 45 30.33 39.25 -0.07
N TYR A 46 31.06 38.53 -0.93
CA TYR A 46 32.15 37.65 -0.49
C TYR A 46 33.28 38.42 0.20
N CYS A 47 33.54 39.68 -0.19
CA CYS A 47 34.56 40.50 0.46
C CYS A 47 34.28 40.74 1.95
N ASP A 48 33.00 40.71 2.35
CA ASP A 48 32.56 41.02 3.71
C ASP A 48 32.51 39.77 4.59
N THR A 49 32.14 38.63 4.00
CA THR A 49 31.83 37.40 4.75
C THR A 49 32.80 36.25 4.48
N LYS A 50 33.45 36.25 3.31
CA LYS A 50 34.15 35.10 2.74
C LYS A 50 33.29 33.83 2.67
N ASP A 51 31.97 33.99 2.60
CA ASP A 51 31.01 32.88 2.66
C ASP A 51 30.59 32.40 1.26
N ASN A 52 31.03 31.19 0.91
CA ASN A 52 30.64 30.44 -0.30
C ASN A 52 29.63 29.32 0.01
N SER A 53 28.93 29.40 1.14
CA SER A 53 27.93 28.40 1.52
C SER A 53 26.80 28.35 0.50
N TYR A 54 26.14 27.19 0.44
CA TYR A 54 24.93 27.03 -0.34
C TYR A 54 23.95 28.15 -0.01
N GLU A 55 23.70 28.47 1.27
CA GLU A 55 22.74 29.49 1.70
C GLU A 55 23.05 30.89 1.16
N ASN A 56 24.33 31.28 1.03
CA ASN A 56 24.74 32.61 0.55
C ASN A 56 24.81 32.75 -0.98
N LEU A 57 24.51 31.72 -1.76
CA LEU A 57 24.62 31.75 -3.23
C LEU A 57 23.25 31.69 -3.91
N ILE A 58 23.07 32.42 -5.02
CA ILE A 58 21.84 32.38 -5.84
C ILE A 58 22.19 32.43 -7.33
N ILE A 59 21.33 31.85 -8.17
CA ILE A 59 21.45 31.86 -9.63
C ILE A 59 20.54 32.91 -10.26
N LEU A 60 21.13 33.84 -11.01
CA LEU A 60 20.42 34.94 -11.66
C LEU A 60 20.82 35.05 -13.15
N CYS A 61 20.00 35.72 -13.95
CA CYS A 61 20.42 36.21 -15.26
C CYS A 61 21.23 37.53 -15.10
N PRO A 62 21.95 37.99 -16.14
CA PRO A 62 22.88 39.12 -16.00
C PRO A 62 22.19 40.42 -15.64
N ASN A 63 20.96 40.60 -16.12
CA ASN A 63 20.13 41.77 -15.81
C ASN A 63 19.72 41.79 -14.34
N CYS A 64 19.22 40.67 -13.81
CA CYS A 64 18.82 40.59 -12.40
C CYS A 64 20.03 40.69 -11.47
N HIS A 65 21.17 40.08 -11.84
CA HIS A 65 22.39 40.18 -11.06
C HIS A 65 22.93 41.61 -11.04
N THR A 66 23.01 42.29 -12.19
CA THR A 66 23.44 43.69 -12.26
C THR A 66 22.53 44.61 -11.46
N ASN A 67 21.21 44.41 -11.55
CA ASN A 67 20.24 45.22 -10.81
C ASN A 67 20.35 45.04 -9.30
N PHE A 68 20.69 43.84 -8.85
CA PHE A 68 20.95 43.56 -7.44
C PHE A 68 22.29 44.16 -6.98
N ASP A 69 23.39 43.80 -7.66
CA ASP A 69 24.76 44.08 -7.19
C ASP A 69 25.19 45.53 -7.42
N LYS A 70 24.79 46.15 -8.54
CA LYS A 70 25.28 47.48 -8.94
C LYS A 70 24.24 48.59 -8.79
N ASN A 71 22.99 48.30 -9.14
CA ASN A 71 21.95 49.33 -9.20
C ASN A 71 21.17 49.47 -7.89
N GLY A 72 21.38 48.56 -6.92
CA GLY A 72 20.67 48.57 -5.64
C GLY A 72 19.14 48.45 -5.79
N ALA A 73 18.67 47.89 -6.91
CA ALA A 73 17.24 47.78 -7.21
C ALA A 73 16.52 46.76 -6.31
N PHE A 74 17.29 45.88 -5.65
CA PHE A 74 16.80 44.85 -4.75
C PHE A 74 17.68 44.81 -3.50
N SER A 75 17.07 44.61 -2.34
CA SER A 75 17.79 44.44 -1.09
C SER A 75 18.27 42.99 -0.90
N VAL A 76 19.22 42.79 0.01
CA VAL A 76 19.63 41.46 0.49
C VAL A 76 18.42 40.65 1.00
N GLY A 77 17.46 41.33 1.65
CA GLY A 77 16.22 40.70 2.14
C GLY A 77 15.33 40.18 1.02
N ASP A 78 15.21 40.93 -0.08
CA ASP A 78 14.44 40.51 -1.26
C ASP A 78 15.05 39.26 -1.89
N VAL A 79 16.37 39.26 -2.09
CA VAL A 79 17.07 38.12 -2.71
C VAL A 79 17.06 36.87 -1.83
N LYS A 80 17.15 37.02 -0.50
CA LYS A 80 16.91 35.90 0.44
C LYS A 80 15.50 35.34 0.28
N THR A 81 14.51 36.21 0.11
CA THR A 81 13.12 35.79 -0.11
C THR A 81 12.95 35.07 -1.44
N TRP A 82 13.59 35.53 -2.51
CA TRP A 82 13.59 34.85 -3.82
C TRP A 82 14.14 33.43 -3.73
N LYS A 83 15.25 33.27 -3.01
CA LYS A 83 15.82 31.96 -2.77
C LYS A 83 14.87 31.04 -2.02
N GLN A 84 14.23 31.54 -0.97
CA GLN A 84 13.25 30.75 -0.21
C GLN A 84 12.04 30.38 -1.10
N ILE A 85 11.51 31.33 -1.88
CA ILE A 85 10.42 31.06 -2.84
C ILE A 85 10.85 29.97 -3.82
N ARG A 86 12.05 30.04 -4.39
CA ARG A 86 12.51 29.02 -5.34
C ARG A 86 12.71 27.66 -4.68
N LYS A 87 13.22 27.61 -3.45
CA LYS A 87 13.31 26.38 -2.67
C LYS A 87 11.91 25.77 -2.46
N ASP A 88 10.93 26.58 -2.10
CA ASP A 88 9.55 26.13 -1.90
C ASP A 88 8.91 25.67 -3.21
N GLU A 89 9.17 26.36 -4.33
CA GLU A 89 8.75 25.95 -5.69
C GLU A 89 9.37 24.61 -6.09
N PHE A 90 10.68 24.45 -5.86
CA PHE A 90 11.43 23.23 -6.14
C PHE A 90 10.85 22.07 -5.34
N GLU A 91 10.71 22.22 -4.01
CA GLU A 91 10.12 21.19 -3.16
C GLU A 91 8.69 20.86 -3.57
N ARG A 92 7.83 21.87 -3.82
CA ARG A 92 6.46 21.66 -4.29
C ARG A 92 6.41 20.89 -5.60
N PHE A 93 7.29 21.20 -6.55
CA PHE A 93 7.36 20.52 -7.84
C PHE A 93 7.63 19.01 -7.67
N PHE A 94 8.49 18.64 -6.72
CA PHE A 94 8.85 17.25 -6.43
C PHE A 94 8.01 16.59 -5.33
N SER A 95 7.01 17.29 -4.79
CA SER A 95 6.13 16.85 -3.70
C SER A 95 4.67 16.72 -4.17
N LYS A 96 4.47 16.11 -5.36
CA LYS A 96 3.13 15.86 -5.89
C LYS A 96 2.30 15.04 -4.89
N GLU A 97 1.19 15.63 -4.47
CA GLU A 97 0.16 14.94 -3.70
C GLU A 97 -0.88 14.33 -4.63
N TYR A 98 -1.45 13.21 -4.20
CA TYR A 98 -2.49 12.49 -4.90
C TYR A 98 -3.78 12.50 -4.09
N ASP A 99 -4.91 12.40 -4.78
CA ASP A 99 -6.22 12.39 -4.14
C ASP A 99 -6.59 10.99 -3.64
N THR A 100 -6.19 9.94 -4.38
CA THR A 100 -6.51 8.55 -4.05
C THR A 100 -5.27 7.66 -4.03
N PHE A 101 -5.36 6.53 -3.29
CA PHE A 101 -4.32 5.51 -3.32
C PHE A 101 -4.10 4.94 -4.73
N GLU A 102 -5.13 4.92 -5.57
CA GLU A 102 -5.00 4.43 -6.95
C GLU A 102 -4.15 5.38 -7.82
N ASP A 103 -4.33 6.69 -7.67
CA ASP A 103 -3.49 7.68 -8.37
C ASP A 103 -2.03 7.55 -7.91
N LEU A 104 -1.81 7.42 -6.60
CA LEU A 104 -0.49 7.16 -6.03
C LEU A 104 0.12 5.85 -6.59
N LYS A 105 -0.67 4.77 -6.64
CA LYS A 105 -0.26 3.47 -7.16
C LYS A 105 0.17 3.57 -8.62
N SER A 106 -0.54 4.32 -9.45
CA SER A 106 -0.23 4.49 -10.88
C SER A 106 1.16 5.07 -11.13
N GLU A 107 1.70 5.82 -10.18
CA GLU A 107 3.01 6.48 -10.26
C GLU A 107 4.10 5.66 -9.57
N VAL A 108 3.75 4.95 -8.50
CA VAL A 108 4.67 4.10 -7.74
C VAL A 108 5.00 2.80 -8.48
N VAL A 109 4.00 2.12 -9.05
CA VAL A 109 4.16 0.79 -9.68
C VAL A 109 5.20 0.78 -10.80
N PRO A 110 5.18 1.71 -11.77
CA PRO A 110 6.18 1.72 -12.85
C PRO A 110 7.63 1.85 -12.33
N LEU A 111 7.85 2.63 -11.26
CA LEU A 111 9.17 2.82 -10.66
C LEU A 111 9.66 1.55 -9.95
N LEU A 112 8.77 0.87 -9.22
CA LEU A 112 9.08 -0.40 -8.56
C LEU A 112 9.40 -1.49 -9.59
N LEU A 113 8.58 -1.63 -10.64
CA LEU A 113 8.81 -2.60 -11.72
C LEU A 113 10.12 -2.34 -12.48
N HIS A 114 10.44 -1.07 -12.74
CA HIS A 114 11.70 -0.72 -13.39
C HIS A 114 12.90 -1.06 -12.51
N ASN A 115 12.83 -0.79 -11.21
CA ASN A 115 13.87 -1.17 -10.27
C ASN A 115 14.03 -2.69 -10.17
N GLN A 116 12.91 -3.42 -10.11
CA GLN A 116 12.90 -4.88 -10.12
C GLN A 116 13.59 -5.44 -11.38
N ALA A 117 13.23 -4.93 -12.57
CA ALA A 117 13.84 -5.36 -13.82
C ALA A 117 15.36 -5.12 -13.85
N ILE A 118 15.85 -3.95 -13.41
CA ILE A 118 17.29 -3.67 -13.32
C ILE A 118 17.97 -4.65 -12.35
N PHE A 119 17.38 -4.87 -11.18
CA PHE A 119 17.93 -5.75 -10.16
C PHE A 119 18.04 -7.20 -10.67
N GLU A 120 16.97 -7.73 -11.25
CA GLU A 120 16.93 -9.10 -11.77
C GLU A 120 17.91 -9.30 -12.93
N ASN A 121 17.92 -8.40 -13.92
CA ASN A 121 18.71 -8.57 -15.13
C ASN A 121 20.21 -8.29 -14.95
N TYR A 122 20.61 -7.45 -13.99
CA TYR A 122 22.00 -7.01 -13.88
C TYR A 122 22.68 -7.38 -12.55
N TYR A 123 21.95 -7.33 -11.44
CA TYR A 123 22.52 -7.71 -10.15
C TYR A 123 22.53 -9.23 -9.96
N LEU A 124 21.38 -9.89 -10.14
CA LEU A 124 21.28 -11.34 -9.92
C LEU A 124 22.02 -12.15 -10.99
N GLU A 125 22.02 -11.70 -12.25
CA GLU A 125 22.78 -12.36 -13.32
C GLU A 125 24.30 -12.12 -13.25
N THR A 126 24.81 -11.48 -12.18
CA THR A 126 26.24 -11.20 -11.96
C THR A 126 26.90 -10.33 -13.05
N LYS A 127 26.12 -9.53 -13.79
CA LYS A 127 26.58 -8.62 -14.84
C LYS A 127 27.06 -7.29 -14.25
N ARG A 128 28.16 -7.33 -13.51
CA ARG A 128 28.68 -6.20 -12.71
C ARG A 128 28.85 -4.89 -13.50
N GLU A 129 29.40 -4.96 -14.72
CA GLU A 129 29.61 -3.77 -15.55
C GLU A 129 28.28 -3.07 -15.90
N LEU A 130 27.25 -3.83 -16.24
CA LEU A 130 25.92 -3.30 -16.55
C LEU A 130 25.18 -2.82 -15.29
N TRP A 131 25.42 -3.47 -14.16
CA TRP A 131 24.93 -3.00 -12.87
C TRP A 131 25.51 -1.62 -12.53
N ASP A 132 26.82 -1.43 -12.66
CA ASP A 132 27.49 -0.17 -12.31
C ASP A 132 26.96 1.00 -13.17
N ILE A 133 26.53 0.72 -14.41
CA ILE A 133 25.87 1.69 -15.31
C ILE A 133 24.42 1.96 -14.86
N SER A 134 23.68 0.92 -14.48
CA SER A 134 22.24 0.99 -14.24
C SER A 134 21.85 1.33 -12.80
N GLU A 135 22.75 1.16 -11.83
CA GLU A 135 22.52 1.44 -10.40
C GLU A 135 22.08 2.90 -10.18
N GLY A 136 22.64 3.84 -10.94
CA GLY A 136 22.27 5.25 -10.89
C GLY A 136 20.77 5.48 -11.15
N LYS A 137 20.15 4.64 -11.99
CA LYS A 137 18.72 4.71 -12.27
C LYS A 137 17.88 4.21 -11.09
N ILE A 138 18.30 3.15 -10.40
CA ILE A 138 17.66 2.69 -9.15
C ILE A 138 17.73 3.78 -8.09
N LEU A 139 18.89 4.43 -7.90
CA LEU A 139 19.04 5.53 -6.95
C LEU A 139 18.09 6.69 -7.26
N SER A 140 17.99 7.08 -8.53
CA SER A 140 17.05 8.12 -8.97
C SER A 140 15.59 7.72 -8.69
N ASN A 141 15.19 6.52 -9.08
CA ASN A 141 13.84 6.01 -8.85
C ASN A 141 13.51 5.89 -7.35
N ASN A 142 14.46 5.42 -6.53
CA ASN A 142 14.30 5.30 -5.08
C ASN A 142 14.07 6.66 -4.41
N ARG A 143 14.80 7.70 -4.83
CA ARG A 143 14.58 9.06 -4.32
C ARG A 143 13.19 9.58 -4.67
N ILE A 144 12.71 9.32 -5.90
CA ILE A 144 11.35 9.67 -6.33
C ILE A 144 10.31 8.92 -5.49
N LEU A 145 10.43 7.59 -5.39
CA LEU A 145 9.55 6.73 -4.60
C LEU A 145 9.48 7.19 -3.15
N ARG A 146 10.62 7.46 -2.53
CA ARG A 146 10.71 7.97 -1.16
C ARG A 146 9.98 9.30 -1.01
N SER A 147 10.18 10.25 -1.93
CA SER A 147 9.49 11.54 -1.90
C SER A 147 7.98 11.38 -2.01
N ILE A 148 7.53 10.66 -3.03
CA ILE A 148 6.11 10.43 -3.32
C ILE A 148 5.42 9.75 -2.12
N LEU A 149 6.00 8.67 -1.60
CA LEU A 149 5.42 7.94 -0.48
C LEU A 149 5.41 8.77 0.82
N LYS A 150 6.41 9.63 1.03
CA LYS A 150 6.49 10.49 2.22
C LYS A 150 5.38 11.54 2.22
N HIS A 151 5.17 12.21 1.09
CA HIS A 151 4.15 13.26 0.96
C HIS A 151 2.72 12.69 0.93
N ASN A 152 2.57 11.43 0.51
CA ASN A 152 1.27 10.78 0.36
C ASN A 152 0.98 9.73 1.46
N ALA A 153 1.68 9.80 2.59
CA ALA A 153 1.50 8.86 3.70
C ALA A 153 0.06 8.82 4.24
N LYS A 154 -0.71 9.91 4.06
CA LYS A 154 -2.13 10.00 4.43
C LYS A 154 -3.05 9.03 3.66
N LEU A 155 -2.62 8.58 2.48
CA LEU A 155 -3.35 7.63 1.64
C LEU A 155 -3.04 6.18 2.00
N ILE A 156 -2.05 5.94 2.86
CA ILE A 156 -1.63 4.60 3.25
C ILE A 156 -2.31 4.22 4.55
N GLN A 157 -2.88 3.02 4.58
CA GLN A 157 -3.52 2.50 5.78
C GLN A 157 -2.54 2.49 6.97
N LYS A 158 -2.98 3.07 8.09
CA LYS A 158 -2.21 3.15 9.35
C LYS A 158 -2.92 2.36 10.45
N HIS A 159 -2.13 1.67 11.25
CA HIS A 159 -2.57 1.01 12.48
C HIS A 159 -1.59 1.30 13.63
N SER A 160 -2.03 1.16 14.89
CA SER A 160 -1.19 1.36 16.08
C SER A 160 -0.15 0.26 16.25
N ASP A 161 -0.54 -0.99 15.99
CA ASP A 161 0.35 -2.14 15.87
C ASP A 161 0.94 -2.20 14.45
N GLU A 162 2.27 -2.15 14.37
CA GLU A 162 3.05 -2.13 13.13
C GLU A 162 2.81 -3.37 12.25
N SER A 163 2.53 -4.53 12.85
CA SER A 163 2.28 -5.77 12.09
C SER A 163 1.01 -5.67 11.22
N TYR A 164 0.08 -4.80 11.61
CA TYR A 164 -1.17 -4.52 10.91
C TYR A 164 -1.18 -3.15 10.20
N SER A 165 -0.01 -2.52 9.99
CA SER A 165 0.09 -1.18 9.41
C SER A 165 0.79 -1.21 8.05
N ASN A 166 0.08 -0.81 6.98
CA ASN A 166 0.71 -0.64 5.68
C ASN A 166 1.69 0.54 5.67
N LEU A 167 1.45 1.56 6.51
CA LEU A 167 2.38 2.67 6.68
C LEU A 167 3.73 2.18 7.26
N ALA A 168 3.73 1.17 8.13
CA ALA A 168 4.97 0.58 8.65
C ALA A 168 5.76 -0.15 7.53
N ILE A 169 5.07 -0.79 6.58
CA ILE A 169 5.69 -1.38 5.38
C ILE A 169 6.38 -0.29 4.55
N VAL A 170 5.69 0.83 4.31
CA VAL A 170 6.23 1.98 3.58
C VAL A 170 7.44 2.59 4.31
N GLN A 171 7.38 2.76 5.63
CA GLN A 171 8.50 3.26 6.43
C GLN A 171 9.72 2.34 6.37
N LYS A 172 9.52 1.02 6.45
CA LYS A 172 10.60 0.03 6.26
C LYS A 172 11.21 0.11 4.87
N PHE A 173 10.40 0.36 3.83
CA PHE A 173 10.88 0.57 2.47
C PHE A 173 11.71 1.85 2.34
N MET A 174 11.31 2.95 2.99
CA MET A 174 12.12 4.17 3.03
C MET A 174 13.46 3.94 3.74
N LEU A 175 13.48 3.18 4.84
CA LEU A 175 14.72 2.83 5.53
C LEU A 175 15.63 1.96 4.65
N HIS A 176 15.05 1.00 3.90
CA HIS A 176 15.77 0.22 2.91
C HIS A 176 16.43 1.12 1.85
N ILE A 177 15.71 2.12 1.33
CA ILE A 177 16.24 3.09 0.37
C ILE A 177 17.42 3.87 0.96
N ASP A 178 17.26 4.39 2.18
CA ASP A 178 18.28 5.19 2.84
C ASP A 178 19.56 4.35 3.11
N GLU A 179 19.42 3.10 3.59
CA GLU A 179 20.55 2.19 3.77
C GLU A 179 21.21 1.78 2.44
N PHE A 180 20.42 1.51 1.41
CA PHE A 180 20.93 1.15 0.08
C PHE A 180 21.82 2.27 -0.48
N GLU A 181 21.38 3.52 -0.37
CA GLU A 181 22.13 4.68 -0.83
C GLU A 181 23.40 4.92 0.00
N ALA A 182 23.30 4.85 1.33
CA ALA A 182 24.43 5.11 2.24
C ALA A 182 25.55 4.05 2.14
N THR A 183 25.20 2.79 1.92
CA THR A 183 26.15 1.65 1.92
C THR A 183 26.69 1.30 0.55
N ARG A 184 26.38 2.06 -0.50
CA ARG A 184 26.74 1.68 -1.89
C ARG A 184 28.26 1.55 -2.13
N LEU A 185 29.06 2.40 -1.46
CA LEU A 185 30.52 2.46 -1.65
C LEU A 185 31.31 1.64 -0.63
N SER A 186 30.65 1.04 0.38
CA SER A 186 31.36 0.29 1.40
C SER A 186 31.81 -1.07 0.84
N LYS A 187 33.09 -1.42 1.08
CA LYS A 187 33.68 -2.70 0.65
C LYS A 187 32.95 -3.91 1.21
N GLU A 188 32.32 -3.74 2.37
CA GLU A 188 31.33 -4.66 2.93
C GLU A 188 29.95 -4.04 2.73
N LYS A 189 29.10 -4.66 1.90
CA LYS A 189 27.68 -4.30 1.79
C LYS A 189 26.95 -4.80 3.05
N ILE A 190 27.23 -4.21 4.21
CA ILE A 190 26.59 -4.52 5.50
C ILE A 190 25.20 -3.85 5.51
N ARG A 191 24.29 -4.35 4.68
CA ARG A 191 22.89 -3.91 4.70
C ARG A 191 22.16 -4.74 5.73
N HIS A 192 21.50 -4.07 6.68
CA HIS A 192 20.66 -4.77 7.65
C HIS A 192 19.22 -4.84 7.14
N VAL A 193 18.77 -3.80 6.43
CA VAL A 193 17.41 -3.70 5.92
C VAL A 193 17.34 -4.14 4.46
N LEU A 194 16.89 -5.37 4.25
CA LEU A 194 16.60 -5.92 2.93
C LEU A 194 15.31 -5.32 2.35
N PHE A 195 15.15 -5.49 1.03
CA PHE A 195 13.97 -5.05 0.31
C PHE A 195 12.70 -5.70 0.92
N PRO A 196 11.71 -4.90 1.36
CA PRO A 196 10.51 -5.44 1.97
C PRO A 196 9.52 -5.91 0.89
N ALA A 197 9.50 -7.21 0.58
CA ALA A 197 8.60 -7.79 -0.42
C ALA A 197 7.11 -7.39 -0.25
N LYS A 198 6.68 -7.07 0.97
CA LYS A 198 5.34 -6.55 1.26
C LYS A 198 4.99 -5.25 0.53
N ILE A 199 5.97 -4.47 0.08
CA ILE A 199 5.72 -3.26 -0.73
C ILE A 199 5.11 -3.62 -2.09
N ASN A 200 5.57 -4.71 -2.71
CA ASN A 200 5.04 -5.17 -3.99
C ASN A 200 3.59 -5.64 -3.85
N SER A 201 3.29 -6.38 -2.78
CA SER A 201 1.92 -6.78 -2.44
C SER A 201 1.01 -5.58 -2.22
N LEU A 202 1.42 -4.61 -1.39
CA LEU A 202 0.66 -3.39 -1.13
C LEU A 202 0.22 -2.68 -2.42
N PHE A 203 1.12 -2.57 -3.39
CA PHE A 203 0.86 -1.92 -4.68
C PHE A 203 0.30 -2.88 -5.76
N GLY A 204 0.01 -4.13 -5.42
CA GLY A 204 -0.61 -5.11 -6.33
C GLY A 204 0.32 -5.59 -7.46
N ILE A 205 1.64 -5.55 -7.26
CA ILE A 205 2.64 -6.06 -8.20
C ILE A 205 2.77 -7.58 -8.07
N GLU A 206 2.92 -8.07 -6.84
CA GLU A 206 3.10 -9.50 -6.57
C GLU A 206 2.37 -9.86 -5.26
N PRO A 207 1.44 -10.82 -5.28
CA PRO A 207 0.69 -11.19 -4.09
C PRO A 207 1.59 -11.94 -3.09
N LEU A 208 1.37 -11.69 -1.81
CA LEU A 208 1.99 -12.47 -0.74
C LEU A 208 1.00 -13.44 -0.12
N LYS A 209 1.52 -14.59 0.33
CA LYS A 209 0.74 -15.57 1.09
C LYS A 209 0.97 -15.33 2.58
N GLU A 210 0.10 -14.56 3.21
CA GLU A 210 0.09 -14.32 4.66
C GLU A 210 -1.14 -14.95 5.33
N ASP A 211 -1.24 -14.78 6.64
CA ASP A 211 -2.44 -15.13 7.39
C ASP A 211 -3.61 -14.23 6.98
N PHE A 212 -4.82 -14.79 7.03
CA PHE A 212 -6.03 -14.08 6.64
C PHE A 212 -6.38 -12.94 7.60
N ILE A 213 -6.92 -11.86 7.05
CA ILE A 213 -7.64 -10.87 7.86
C ILE A 213 -8.94 -11.55 8.38
N PRO A 214 -9.18 -11.57 9.70
CA PRO A 214 -10.12 -12.52 10.29
C PRO A 214 -11.61 -12.24 10.01
N SER A 215 -12.01 -11.06 9.57
CA SER A 215 -13.44 -10.68 9.49
C SER A 215 -14.09 -11.07 8.16
N VAL A 216 -15.07 -11.99 8.19
CA VAL A 216 -15.96 -12.25 7.04
C VAL A 216 -16.77 -11.00 6.69
N GLU A 217 -17.22 -10.26 7.69
CA GLU A 217 -18.02 -9.05 7.51
C GLU A 217 -17.28 -7.97 6.73
N SER A 218 -15.95 -7.90 6.85
CA SER A 218 -15.13 -6.97 6.08
C SER A 218 -15.09 -7.36 4.60
N ILE A 219 -15.07 -8.66 4.30
CA ILE A 219 -15.14 -9.19 2.93
C ILE A 219 -16.52 -8.90 2.35
N GLU A 220 -17.60 -9.19 3.09
CA GLU A 220 -18.98 -8.88 2.69
C GLU A 220 -19.15 -7.39 2.36
N SER A 221 -18.59 -6.51 3.22
CA SER A 221 -18.61 -5.07 2.99
C SER A 221 -17.84 -4.68 1.73
N LEU A 222 -16.68 -5.30 1.45
CA LEU A 222 -15.89 -5.02 0.25
C LEU A 222 -16.63 -5.49 -1.01
N ILE A 223 -17.24 -6.67 -0.99
CA ILE A 223 -18.06 -7.17 -2.11
C ILE A 223 -19.16 -6.16 -2.45
N ALA A 224 -19.89 -5.67 -1.44
CA ALA A 224 -20.96 -4.70 -1.65
C ALA A 224 -20.44 -3.39 -2.32
N VAL A 225 -19.25 -2.92 -1.93
CA VAL A 225 -18.61 -1.76 -2.58
C VAL A 225 -18.18 -2.07 -4.01
N LEU A 226 -17.59 -3.23 -4.27
CA LEU A 226 -17.18 -3.63 -5.62
C LEU A 226 -18.40 -3.82 -6.54
N GLN A 227 -19.52 -4.32 -6.01
CA GLN A 227 -20.78 -4.42 -6.74
C GLN A 227 -21.33 -3.05 -7.11
N SER A 228 -21.33 -2.08 -6.19
CA SER A 228 -21.84 -0.73 -6.47
C SER A 228 -21.00 0.02 -7.51
N LYS A 229 -19.71 -0.32 -7.63
CA LYS A 229 -18.81 0.17 -8.68
C LYS A 229 -18.92 -0.60 -10.00
N GLY A 230 -19.66 -1.71 -10.05
CA GLY A 230 -19.70 -2.59 -11.23
C GLY A 230 -18.41 -3.37 -11.47
N GLU A 231 -17.54 -3.49 -10.46
CA GLU A 231 -16.22 -4.12 -10.52
C GLU A 231 -16.25 -5.58 -10.05
N PHE A 232 -17.28 -6.03 -9.32
CA PHE A 232 -17.35 -7.39 -8.78
C PHE A 232 -17.78 -8.43 -9.85
N GLU A 233 -16.99 -9.49 -10.03
CA GLU A 233 -17.36 -10.61 -10.91
C GLU A 233 -17.78 -11.88 -10.14
N SER A 234 -16.94 -12.33 -9.21
CA SER A 234 -17.23 -13.51 -8.38
C SER A 234 -16.32 -13.59 -7.15
N ILE A 235 -16.59 -14.54 -6.24
CA ILE A 235 -15.72 -14.89 -5.13
C ILE A 235 -15.52 -16.40 -5.07
N VAL A 236 -14.30 -16.84 -4.79
CA VAL A 236 -13.92 -18.24 -4.64
C VAL A 236 -13.45 -18.50 -3.22
N LEU A 237 -14.28 -19.20 -2.44
CA LEU A 237 -13.97 -19.69 -1.11
C LEU A 237 -13.86 -21.23 -1.07
N GLY A 238 -13.41 -21.77 0.06
CA GLY A 238 -13.17 -23.20 0.24
C GLY A 238 -11.92 -23.71 -0.50
N ALA A 239 -10.91 -22.87 -0.63
CA ALA A 239 -9.65 -23.15 -1.33
C ALA A 239 -8.45 -22.68 -0.50
N ASP A 240 -7.25 -23.14 -0.86
CA ASP A 240 -6.00 -22.76 -0.18
C ASP A 240 -5.63 -21.29 -0.40
N ASN A 241 -5.96 -20.75 -1.57
CA ASN A 241 -5.79 -19.35 -1.90
C ASN A 241 -7.15 -18.79 -2.36
N PRO A 242 -8.06 -18.48 -1.42
CA PRO A 242 -9.36 -17.92 -1.76
C PRO A 242 -9.19 -16.50 -2.29
N TYR A 243 -10.05 -16.07 -3.21
CA TYR A 243 -9.91 -14.78 -3.90
C TYR A 243 -11.26 -14.19 -4.34
N ILE A 244 -11.26 -12.88 -4.54
CA ILE A 244 -12.32 -12.15 -5.25
C ILE A 244 -11.84 -11.92 -6.68
N GLN A 245 -12.71 -12.20 -7.66
CA GLN A 245 -12.49 -11.84 -9.05
C GLN A 245 -13.13 -10.47 -9.30
N VAL A 246 -12.32 -9.52 -9.79
CA VAL A 246 -12.77 -8.16 -10.11
C VAL A 246 -12.47 -7.81 -11.56
N ARG A 247 -13.25 -6.88 -12.13
CA ARG A 247 -13.03 -6.31 -13.46
C ARG A 247 -12.58 -4.86 -13.34
N LYS A 248 -11.47 -4.53 -13.99
CA LYS A 248 -10.95 -3.16 -14.10
C LYS A 248 -10.47 -2.89 -15.53
N ASP A 249 -10.97 -1.83 -16.15
CA ASP A 249 -10.57 -1.36 -17.49
C ASP A 249 -10.48 -2.48 -18.55
N SER A 250 -11.50 -3.36 -18.58
CA SER A 250 -11.62 -4.54 -19.46
C SER A 250 -10.70 -5.73 -19.13
N THR A 251 -9.91 -5.66 -18.07
CA THR A 251 -9.10 -6.77 -17.55
C THR A 251 -9.74 -7.37 -16.30
N SER A 252 -9.64 -8.69 -16.18
CA SER A 252 -10.12 -9.42 -15.00
C SER A 252 -8.94 -9.79 -14.11
N GLU A 253 -9.02 -9.43 -12.84
CA GLU A 253 -7.94 -9.58 -11.85
C GLU A 253 -8.40 -10.37 -10.62
N LYS A 254 -7.50 -11.19 -10.07
CA LYS A 254 -7.70 -11.90 -8.80
C LYS A 254 -7.14 -11.12 -7.63
N ILE A 255 -7.96 -10.88 -6.62
CA ILE A 255 -7.58 -10.31 -5.35
C ILE A 255 -7.62 -11.42 -4.30
N TYR A 256 -6.44 -11.92 -3.96
CA TYR A 256 -6.31 -13.01 -3.00
C TYR A 256 -6.60 -12.53 -1.57
N LEU A 257 -7.38 -13.31 -0.82
CA LEU A 257 -7.80 -12.94 0.54
C LEU A 257 -6.70 -13.15 1.58
N ASN A 258 -5.62 -13.86 1.22
CA ASN A 258 -4.37 -13.98 1.98
C ASN A 258 -3.28 -12.99 1.55
N ASP A 259 -3.55 -12.14 0.55
CA ASP A 259 -2.67 -11.03 0.17
C ASP A 259 -2.90 -9.82 1.08
N THR A 260 -2.52 -9.99 2.34
CA THR A 260 -2.95 -9.14 3.46
C THR A 260 -2.60 -7.65 3.30
N PRO A 261 -1.38 -7.24 2.88
CA PRO A 261 -1.09 -5.82 2.68
C PRO A 261 -2.01 -5.15 1.67
N ARG A 262 -2.24 -5.82 0.52
CA ARG A 262 -3.15 -5.36 -0.53
C ARG A 262 -4.59 -5.26 -0.04
N LEU A 263 -5.11 -6.35 0.52
CA LEU A 263 -6.49 -6.42 1.00
C LEU A 263 -6.76 -5.39 2.11
N ARG A 264 -5.79 -5.20 3.00
CA ARG A 264 -5.86 -4.20 4.07
C ARG A 264 -5.95 -2.78 3.53
N GLN A 265 -5.18 -2.46 2.49
CA GLN A 265 -5.26 -1.16 1.84
C GLN A 265 -6.64 -0.95 1.20
N MET A 266 -7.15 -1.97 0.50
CA MET A 266 -8.49 -1.90 -0.08
C MET A 266 -9.59 -1.70 0.97
N TYR A 267 -9.48 -2.36 2.13
CA TYR A 267 -10.41 -2.14 3.23
C TYR A 267 -10.34 -0.73 3.79
N TYR A 268 -9.15 -0.12 3.83
CA TYR A 268 -8.97 1.25 4.25
C TYR A 268 -9.60 2.23 3.25
N ASP A 269 -9.24 2.11 1.97
CA ASP A 269 -9.70 3.00 0.90
C ASP A 269 -11.24 3.01 0.77
N ASN A 270 -11.87 1.87 1.07
CA ASN A 270 -13.31 1.68 0.93
C ASN A 270 -14.06 1.63 2.28
N ASN A 271 -13.41 1.97 3.39
CA ASN A 271 -14.00 1.91 4.75
C ASN A 271 -14.72 0.59 5.06
N CYS A 272 -14.09 -0.54 4.75
CA CYS A 272 -14.66 -1.88 4.85
C CYS A 272 -14.22 -2.66 6.10
N PHE A 273 -13.40 -2.09 6.99
CA PHE A 273 -13.10 -2.75 8.26
C PHE A 273 -14.38 -2.92 9.10
N ARG A 274 -14.68 -4.16 9.47
CA ARG A 274 -15.81 -4.54 10.32
C ARG A 274 -15.31 -5.35 11.52
N LYS A 275 -16.07 -5.28 12.61
CA LYS A 275 -15.85 -6.14 13.77
C LYS A 275 -15.97 -7.60 13.33
N VAL A 276 -15.03 -8.43 13.76
CA VAL A 276 -15.09 -9.88 13.54
C VAL A 276 -16.31 -10.43 14.27
N ASN A 277 -17.28 -10.93 13.52
CA ASN A 277 -18.36 -11.77 14.04
C ASN A 277 -18.07 -13.22 13.66
N VAL A 278 -17.92 -13.53 12.37
CA VAL A 278 -17.43 -14.84 11.93
C VAL A 278 -15.96 -14.76 11.50
N ARG A 279 -15.14 -15.70 12.00
CA ARG A 279 -13.73 -15.81 11.59
C ARG A 279 -13.62 -16.41 10.18
N PHE A 280 -12.99 -15.66 9.28
CA PHE A 280 -12.85 -16.04 7.87
C PHE A 280 -12.11 -17.36 7.70
N GLU A 281 -11.02 -17.58 8.42
CA GLU A 281 -10.26 -18.83 8.34
C GLU A 281 -11.14 -20.04 8.66
N SER A 282 -11.96 -19.96 9.71
CA SER A 282 -12.88 -21.03 10.11
C SER A 282 -13.99 -21.25 9.08
N LEU A 283 -14.53 -20.19 8.49
CA LEU A 283 -15.51 -20.28 7.39
C LEU A 283 -14.88 -20.94 6.16
N ASN A 284 -13.73 -20.44 5.70
CA ASN A 284 -13.04 -20.97 4.53
C ASN A 284 -12.67 -22.45 4.73
N TYR A 285 -12.29 -22.83 5.94
CA TYR A 285 -12.01 -24.21 6.31
C TYR A 285 -13.26 -25.11 6.24
N ALA A 286 -14.40 -24.67 6.77
CA ALA A 286 -15.67 -25.41 6.64
C ALA A 286 -16.09 -25.56 5.17
N LEU A 287 -15.94 -24.52 4.36
CA LEU A 287 -16.24 -24.57 2.92
C LEU A 287 -15.28 -25.51 2.17
N LYS A 288 -14.00 -25.58 2.58
CA LYS A 288 -13.02 -26.54 2.05
C LYS A 288 -13.41 -27.98 2.40
N ALA A 289 -13.97 -28.22 3.59
CA ALA A 289 -14.48 -29.53 4.00
C ALA A 289 -15.67 -30.00 3.14
N ILE A 290 -16.56 -29.09 2.71
CA ILE A 290 -17.64 -29.42 1.78
C ILE A 290 -17.05 -29.84 0.42
N LYS A 291 -16.13 -29.03 -0.12
CA LYS A 291 -15.50 -29.29 -1.42
C LYS A 291 -14.66 -30.56 -1.45
N SER A 292 -13.94 -30.88 -0.37
CA SER A 292 -13.13 -32.11 -0.29
C SER A 292 -13.97 -33.39 -0.33
N ARG A 293 -15.27 -33.28 -0.08
CA ARG A 293 -16.23 -34.38 -0.25
C ARG A 293 -16.86 -34.42 -1.64
N GLY A 294 -16.49 -33.53 -2.56
CA GLY A 294 -17.06 -33.47 -3.91
C GLY A 294 -18.44 -32.84 -3.97
N LEU A 295 -18.82 -32.06 -2.95
CA LEU A 295 -20.06 -31.31 -2.92
C LEU A 295 -19.80 -29.86 -3.36
N ASN A 296 -20.79 -29.29 -4.04
CA ASN A 296 -20.83 -27.87 -4.38
C ASN A 296 -21.71 -27.13 -3.38
N PHE A 297 -21.46 -25.83 -3.23
CA PHE A 297 -22.29 -24.93 -2.45
C PHE A 297 -22.56 -23.65 -3.24
N ASN A 298 -23.70 -23.03 -2.97
CA ASN A 298 -24.06 -21.72 -3.49
C ASN A 298 -24.37 -20.79 -2.31
N PHE A 299 -23.89 -19.54 -2.36
CA PHE A 299 -24.32 -18.53 -1.40
C PHE A 299 -25.77 -18.17 -1.65
N LEU A 300 -26.58 -18.05 -0.60
CA LEU A 300 -27.97 -17.59 -0.73
C LEU A 300 -28.02 -16.13 -1.20
N ASN A 301 -27.12 -15.32 -0.65
CA ASN A 301 -26.90 -13.94 -1.02
C ASN A 301 -25.40 -13.68 -0.99
N ILE A 302 -24.83 -13.17 -2.07
CA ILE A 302 -23.38 -12.94 -2.17
C ILE A 302 -22.87 -11.86 -1.19
N ASN A 303 -23.77 -11.01 -0.70
CA ASN A 303 -23.50 -10.03 0.36
C ASN A 303 -23.60 -10.64 1.77
N ASN A 304 -23.89 -11.94 1.88
CA ASN A 304 -23.90 -12.72 3.13
C ASN A 304 -23.19 -14.07 2.89
N LEU A 305 -21.88 -14.10 3.15
CA LEU A 305 -21.03 -15.27 2.95
C LEU A 305 -21.22 -16.34 4.03
N LYS A 306 -22.04 -16.04 5.06
CA LYS A 306 -22.34 -16.96 6.17
C LYS A 306 -23.53 -17.86 5.89
N GLU A 307 -24.20 -17.73 4.75
CA GLU A 307 -25.35 -18.57 4.39
C GLU A 307 -25.15 -19.21 3.02
N ILE A 308 -25.18 -20.54 3.00
CA ILE A 308 -25.05 -21.33 1.77
C ILE A 308 -26.14 -22.38 1.64
N THR A 309 -26.29 -22.90 0.43
CA THR A 309 -27.08 -24.10 0.14
C THR A 309 -26.18 -25.21 -0.38
N VAL A 310 -26.32 -26.41 0.17
CA VAL A 310 -25.67 -27.65 -0.30
C VAL A 310 -26.75 -28.68 -0.56
N ASN A 311 -26.91 -29.13 -1.81
CA ASN A 311 -27.97 -30.08 -2.22
C ASN A 311 -29.38 -29.71 -1.69
N GLY A 312 -29.73 -28.42 -1.74
CA GLY A 312 -31.04 -27.93 -1.26
C GLY A 312 -31.14 -27.68 0.26
N VAL A 313 -30.13 -28.06 1.05
CA VAL A 313 -30.09 -27.79 2.50
C VAL A 313 -29.43 -26.43 2.76
N LYS A 314 -30.14 -25.55 3.47
CA LYS A 314 -29.61 -24.27 3.97
C LYS A 314 -28.67 -24.51 5.15
N ILE A 315 -27.45 -23.99 5.06
CA ILE A 315 -26.44 -24.03 6.13
C ILE A 315 -26.09 -22.59 6.52
N VAL A 316 -26.21 -22.28 7.80
CA VAL A 316 -25.89 -20.99 8.41
C VAL A 316 -24.65 -21.13 9.28
N PHE A 317 -23.61 -20.37 8.98
CA PHE A 317 -22.36 -20.36 9.72
C PHE A 317 -22.38 -19.29 10.80
N ILE A 318 -22.08 -19.67 12.03
CA ILE A 318 -21.93 -18.76 13.16
C ILE A 318 -20.59 -19.00 13.86
N TYR A 319 -20.17 -18.07 14.70
CA TYR A 319 -18.97 -18.21 15.52
C TYR A 319 -19.24 -17.74 16.94
N GLU A 320 -19.69 -18.66 17.79
CA GLU A 320 -20.06 -18.39 19.19
C GLU A 320 -19.19 -19.23 20.12
N TYR A 321 -18.62 -18.62 21.16
CA TYR A 321 -17.82 -19.34 22.15
C TYR A 321 -18.60 -20.52 22.75
N CYS A 322 -19.87 -20.26 23.09
CA CYS A 322 -20.89 -21.25 23.38
C CYS A 322 -22.23 -20.75 22.80
N LEU A 323 -22.79 -21.46 21.83
CA LEU A 323 -24.12 -21.16 21.31
C LEU A 323 -25.17 -21.46 22.38
N SER A 324 -25.76 -20.41 22.94
CA SER A 324 -26.80 -20.50 23.97
C SER A 324 -28.20 -20.52 23.38
N LYS A 325 -29.18 -20.97 24.18
CA LYS A 325 -30.62 -20.87 23.86
C LYS A 325 -31.04 -19.45 23.46
N VAL A 326 -30.60 -18.44 24.21
CA VAL A 326 -30.92 -17.03 23.94
C VAL A 326 -30.38 -16.59 22.58
N LYS A 327 -29.14 -16.97 22.28
CA LYS A 327 -28.52 -16.61 21.01
C LYS A 327 -29.18 -17.31 19.82
N LEU A 328 -29.61 -18.57 20.00
CA LEU A 328 -30.38 -19.30 18.99
C LEU A 328 -31.75 -18.65 18.73
N LEU A 329 -32.45 -18.20 19.77
CA LEU A 329 -33.70 -17.44 19.63
C LEU A 329 -33.49 -16.14 18.84
N GLN A 330 -32.40 -15.42 19.12
CA GLN A 330 -32.05 -14.19 18.39
C GLN A 330 -31.71 -14.45 16.92
N LEU A 331 -31.06 -15.58 16.63
CA LEU A 331 -30.76 -16.00 15.26
C LEU A 331 -32.04 -16.33 14.48
N SER A 332 -33.05 -16.85 15.16
CA SER A 332 -34.35 -17.25 14.58
C SER A 332 -34.22 -18.04 13.26
N PRO A 333 -33.42 -19.14 13.25
CA PRO A 333 -33.22 -19.95 12.05
C PRO A 333 -34.52 -20.53 11.49
N GLU A 334 -34.59 -20.64 10.16
CA GLU A 334 -35.70 -21.29 9.44
C GLU A 334 -35.76 -22.79 9.75
N GLU A 335 -36.98 -23.37 9.75
CA GLU A 335 -37.14 -24.82 9.90
C GLU A 335 -36.31 -25.59 8.85
N LYS A 336 -35.78 -26.74 9.23
CA LYS A 336 -34.97 -27.65 8.39
C LYS A 336 -33.62 -27.09 7.93
N CYS A 337 -33.17 -25.94 8.43
CA CYS A 337 -31.80 -25.48 8.20
C CYS A 337 -30.81 -26.15 9.16
N VAL A 338 -29.52 -26.01 8.83
CA VAL A 338 -28.39 -26.44 9.64
C VAL A 338 -27.66 -25.19 10.14
N VAL A 339 -27.49 -25.06 11.44
CA VAL A 339 -26.65 -24.01 12.05
C VAL A 339 -25.34 -24.65 12.48
N LEU A 340 -24.24 -24.22 11.85
CA LEU A 340 -22.89 -24.69 12.16
C LEU A 340 -22.16 -23.66 13.02
N ASN A 341 -21.86 -24.03 14.27
CA ASN A 341 -20.95 -23.24 15.09
C ASN A 341 -19.51 -23.57 14.74
N LEU A 342 -18.82 -22.59 14.16
CA LEU A 342 -17.43 -22.70 13.70
C LEU A 342 -16.41 -22.65 14.84
N HIS A 343 -16.80 -22.15 16.02
CA HIS A 343 -15.93 -22.15 17.19
C HIS A 343 -15.71 -23.57 17.71
N ASN A 344 -14.46 -24.01 17.78
CA ASN A 344 -14.11 -25.40 18.11
C ASN A 344 -13.22 -25.57 19.35
N TRP A 345 -12.85 -24.49 20.06
CA TRP A 345 -11.94 -24.58 21.22
C TRP A 345 -12.47 -25.52 22.31
N ASN A 346 -13.79 -25.50 22.56
CA ASN A 346 -14.43 -26.31 23.60
C ASN A 346 -14.93 -27.67 23.10
N GLY A 347 -14.52 -28.09 21.90
CA GLY A 347 -14.97 -29.35 21.29
C GLY A 347 -16.50 -29.43 21.22
N GLU A 348 -17.09 -30.48 21.79
CA GLU A 348 -18.55 -30.67 21.81
C GLU A 348 -19.31 -29.68 22.71
N SER A 349 -18.61 -29.02 23.64
CA SER A 349 -19.20 -28.10 24.62
C SER A 349 -19.39 -26.66 24.09
N CYS A 350 -19.24 -26.43 22.79
CA CYS A 350 -19.46 -25.11 22.17
C CYS A 350 -20.93 -24.84 21.82
N ILE A 351 -21.85 -25.76 22.15
CA ILE A 351 -23.31 -25.58 22.01
C ILE A 351 -23.95 -26.07 23.30
N SER A 352 -24.81 -25.25 23.92
CA SER A 352 -25.43 -25.59 25.20
C SER A 352 -26.51 -26.67 25.04
N ALA A 353 -26.78 -27.43 26.10
CA ALA A 353 -27.84 -28.45 26.10
C ALA A 353 -29.21 -27.83 25.81
N GLU A 354 -29.49 -26.66 26.39
CA GLU A 354 -30.74 -25.92 26.19
C GLU A 354 -30.89 -25.39 24.75
N ALA A 355 -29.78 -25.10 24.07
CA ALA A 355 -29.80 -24.75 22.65
C ALA A 355 -30.18 -25.97 21.79
N TYR A 356 -29.68 -27.17 22.10
CA TYR A 356 -30.09 -28.41 21.43
C TYR A 356 -31.57 -28.74 21.66
N GLU A 357 -32.08 -28.60 22.89
CA GLU A 357 -33.50 -28.84 23.16
C GLU A 357 -34.40 -27.86 22.39
N LEU A 358 -34.06 -26.56 22.38
CA LEU A 358 -34.79 -25.58 21.58
C LEU A 358 -34.72 -25.87 20.07
N ALA A 359 -33.56 -26.30 19.58
CA ALA A 359 -33.40 -26.62 18.16
C ALA A 359 -34.31 -27.78 17.70
N LYS A 360 -34.59 -28.77 18.58
CA LYS A 360 -35.57 -29.83 18.30
C LYS A 360 -36.98 -29.25 18.14
N GLU A 361 -37.38 -28.33 19.02
CA GLU A 361 -38.67 -27.62 18.94
C GLU A 361 -38.77 -26.82 17.63
N MET A 362 -37.69 -26.15 17.22
CA MET A 362 -37.59 -25.36 15.99
C MET A 362 -37.37 -26.20 14.71
N LYS A 363 -37.19 -27.53 14.83
CA LYS A 363 -36.81 -28.44 13.73
C LYS A 363 -35.53 -27.97 12.99
N VAL A 364 -34.54 -27.49 13.73
CA VAL A 364 -33.25 -27.02 13.23
C VAL A 364 -32.15 -27.97 13.66
N THR A 365 -31.18 -28.23 12.78
CA THR A 365 -30.02 -29.07 13.12
C THR A 365 -28.87 -28.18 13.58
N LEU A 366 -28.39 -28.35 14.82
CA LEU A 366 -27.18 -27.67 15.30
C LEU A 366 -25.98 -28.60 15.19
N LEU A 367 -24.87 -28.09 14.64
CA LEU A 367 -23.64 -28.86 14.47
C LEU A 367 -22.43 -28.10 15.01
N THR A 368 -21.50 -28.86 15.58
CA THR A 368 -20.10 -28.43 15.75
C THR A 368 -19.31 -28.81 14.51
N MET A 369 -18.11 -28.23 14.33
CA MET A 369 -17.21 -28.62 13.24
C MET A 369 -16.92 -30.12 13.21
N GLY A 370 -16.77 -30.78 14.36
CA GLY A 370 -16.55 -32.22 14.44
C GLY A 370 -17.71 -33.04 13.86
N LYS A 371 -18.94 -32.71 14.26
CA LYS A 371 -20.16 -33.39 13.76
C LYS A 371 -20.47 -33.04 12.30
N PHE A 372 -20.05 -31.85 11.86
CA PHE A 372 -20.24 -31.39 10.49
C PHE A 372 -19.57 -32.30 9.45
N TYR A 373 -18.38 -32.84 9.73
CA TYR A 373 -17.72 -33.78 8.81
C TYR A 373 -18.53 -35.04 8.53
N GLY A 374 -19.16 -35.59 9.56
CA GLY A 374 -20.04 -36.75 9.43
C GLY A 374 -21.30 -36.37 8.65
N TYR A 375 -21.89 -35.23 8.99
CA TYR A 375 -23.10 -34.71 8.36
C TYR A 375 -22.94 -34.44 6.85
N ILE A 376 -21.82 -33.84 6.43
CA ILE A 376 -21.56 -33.58 5.00
C ILE A 376 -21.62 -34.89 4.19
N ASN A 377 -21.17 -36.02 4.74
CA ASN A 377 -21.24 -37.30 4.04
C ASN A 377 -22.68 -37.80 3.85
N SER A 378 -23.59 -37.49 4.77
CA SER A 378 -25.01 -37.89 4.62
C SER A 378 -25.76 -37.04 3.59
N ILE A 379 -25.24 -35.86 3.21
CA ILE A 379 -25.86 -34.99 2.19
C ILE A 379 -25.57 -35.46 0.76
N LYS A 380 -24.65 -36.42 0.58
CA LYS A 380 -24.25 -36.93 -0.75
C LYS A 380 -25.34 -37.69 -1.51
N HIS A 381 -26.45 -38.01 -0.87
CA HIS A 381 -27.49 -38.90 -1.40
C HIS A 381 -28.82 -38.19 -1.52
#